data_AF-A0A8J4SAD9-F1
#
_entry.id   AF-A0A8J4SAD9-F1
#
_cell.length_a   1.000
_cell.length_b   1.000
_cell.length_c   1.000
_cell.angle_alpha   90.00
_cell.angle_beta   90.00
_cell.angle_gamma   90.00
#
_symmetry.space_group_name_H-M   'P 1'
#
loop_
_entity.id
_entity.type
_entity.pdbx_description
1 polymer ?
#
loop_
_entity_poly.entity_id
_entity_poly.type
_entity_poly.pdbx_seq_one_letter_code
_entity_poly.pdbx_strand_id
1 'polypeptide(L)'
;MSAVVKSFKNAYQVLCPTREYGLGARVTRGIWSKYAEPSYWEVTRIHPSTDLKHGKVFGRFTFRGKMDPKVKRINGTLKKDWSFFEG
;
A
#
# COMPACT_ATOMS: atom_id res chain seq x y z
N MET A 1 8.01 -12.22 -11.51
CA MET A 1 8.22 -10.80 -11.91
C MET A 1 6.88 -10.10 -11.72
N SER A 2 6.66 -9.45 -10.58
CA SER A 2 5.40 -8.75 -10.32
C SER A 2 5.37 -7.46 -11.12
N ALA A 3 4.51 -7.41 -12.15
CA ALA A 3 4.34 -6.21 -12.96
C ALA A 3 3.52 -5.19 -12.15
N VAL A 4 4.18 -4.12 -11.70
CA VAL A 4 3.49 -3.00 -11.06
C VAL A 4 2.68 -2.25 -12.13
N VAL A 5 1.38 -2.54 -12.20
CA VAL A 5 0.45 -1.85 -13.10
C VAL A 5 0.38 -0.36 -12.71
N LYS A 6 0.54 0.55 -13.68
CA LYS A 6 0.30 1.98 -13.48
C LYS A 6 -1.15 2.17 -13.00
N SER A 7 -1.31 2.56 -11.75
CA SER A 7 -2.60 2.86 -11.14
C SER A 7 -2.78 4.35 -10.99
N PHE A 8 -4.03 4.82 -11.12
CA PHE A 8 -4.44 6.19 -10.85
C PHE A 8 -5.21 6.32 -9.53
N LYS A 9 -5.15 5.28 -8.69
CA LYS A 9 -5.84 5.20 -7.39
C LYS A 9 -4.91 5.59 -6.25
N ASN A 10 -5.48 6.22 -5.23
CA ASN A 10 -4.83 6.38 -3.94
C ASN A 10 -5.00 5.13 -3.06
N ALA A 11 -4.30 5.06 -1.93
CA ALA A 11 -4.32 3.88 -1.07
C ALA A 11 -5.75 3.55 -0.56
N TYR A 12 -6.57 4.55 -0.27
CA TYR A 12 -7.95 4.35 0.20
C TYR A 12 -8.87 3.84 -0.92
N GLN A 13 -8.69 4.32 -2.14
CA GLN A 13 -9.42 3.83 -3.32
C GLN A 13 -9.04 2.38 -3.68
N VAL A 14 -7.86 1.92 -3.25
CA VAL A 14 -7.43 0.51 -3.38
C VAL A 14 -7.97 -0.33 -2.21
N LEU A 15 -7.82 0.15 -0.98
CA LEU A 15 -8.07 -0.63 0.24
C LEU A 15 -9.54 -0.63 0.68
N CYS A 16 -10.20 0.54 0.73
CA CYS A 16 -11.54 0.68 1.31
C CYS A 16 -12.64 -0.16 0.60
N PRO A 17 -12.57 -0.43 -0.72
CA PRO A 17 -13.55 -1.31 -1.36
C PRO A 17 -13.44 -2.79 -0.99
N THR A 18 -12.38 -3.20 -0.28
CA THR A 18 -12.13 -4.60 0.08
C THR A 18 -12.63 -4.93 1.49
N ARG A 19 -12.81 -6.23 1.77
CA ARG A 19 -13.21 -6.71 3.10
C ARG A 19 -12.24 -6.19 4.16
N GLU A 20 -12.79 -5.69 5.26
CA GLU A 20 -12.01 -5.17 6.41
C GLU A 20 -10.99 -4.10 5.98
N TYR A 21 -11.31 -3.36 4.91
CA TYR A 21 -10.48 -2.31 4.34
C TYR A 21 -9.05 -2.76 4.00
N GLY A 22 -8.90 -4.01 3.56
CA GLY A 22 -7.63 -4.54 3.06
C GLY A 22 -6.62 -4.85 4.16
N LEU A 23 -7.09 -5.18 5.36
CA LEU A 23 -6.25 -5.70 6.43
C LEU A 23 -5.50 -6.95 5.97
N GLY A 24 -4.18 -7.01 6.19
CA GLY A 24 -3.31 -8.08 5.71
C GLY A 24 -2.94 -8.01 4.22
N ALA A 25 -3.59 -7.13 3.44
CA ALA A 25 -3.27 -6.96 2.03
C ALA A 25 -1.90 -6.30 1.86
N ARG A 26 -1.23 -6.64 0.75
CA ARG A 26 0.00 -5.98 0.32
C ARG A 26 -0.31 -4.97 -0.75
N VAL A 27 0.23 -3.76 -0.59
CA VAL A 27 0.06 -2.67 -1.54
C VAL A 27 1.41 -2.07 -1.93
N THR A 28 1.55 -1.69 -3.18
CA THR A 28 2.78 -1.11 -3.73
C THR A 28 2.52 0.24 -4.37
N ARG A 29 3.59 0.96 -4.70
CA ARG A 29 3.55 2.23 -5.42
C ARG A 29 4.23 2.11 -6.77
N GLY A 30 3.65 2.76 -7.78
CA GLY A 30 4.20 2.83 -9.12
C GLY A 30 5.65 3.32 -9.18
N ILE A 31 6.06 4.24 -8.30
CA ILE A 31 7.45 4.73 -8.24
C ILE A 31 8.49 3.65 -7.88
N TRP A 32 8.06 2.50 -7.35
CA TRP A 32 8.95 1.40 -7.00
C TRP A 32 9.14 0.37 -8.12
N SER A 33 8.41 0.49 -9.23
CA SER A 33 8.52 -0.44 -10.38
C SER A 33 9.89 -0.47 -11.03
N LYS A 34 10.70 0.57 -10.79
CA LYS A 34 12.09 0.68 -11.28
C LYS A 34 13.08 -0.24 -10.56
N TYR A 35 12.70 -0.84 -9.44
CA TYR A 35 13.56 -1.75 -8.69
C TYR A 35 13.21 -3.20 -9.05
N ALA A 36 14.24 -4.04 -9.24
CA ALA A 36 14.04 -5.46 -9.50
C ALA A 36 13.54 -6.19 -8.25
N GLU A 37 13.97 -5.74 -7.07
CA GLU A 37 13.57 -6.34 -5.80
C GLU A 37 12.21 -5.78 -5.33
N PRO A 38 11.37 -6.59 -4.65
CA PRO A 38 10.01 -6.20 -4.32
C PRO A 38 9.99 -5.06 -3.30
N SER A 39 9.07 -4.12 -3.49
CA SER A 39 8.78 -3.05 -2.53
C SER A 39 7.27 -2.93 -2.33
N TYR A 40 6.82 -3.05 -1.09
CA TYR A 40 5.40 -3.02 -0.73
C TYR A 40 5.21 -2.70 0.75
N TRP A 41 3.98 -2.35 1.11
CA TRP A 41 3.49 -2.31 2.48
C TRP A 41 2.53 -3.46 2.70
N GLU A 42 2.68 -4.16 3.82
CA GLU A 42 1.66 -5.08 4.34
C GLU A 42 0.81 -4.33 5.36
N VAL A 43 -0.49 -4.19 5.08
CA VAL A 43 -1.41 -3.39 5.90
C VAL A 43 -1.72 -4.12 7.20
N THR A 44 -1.50 -3.43 8.33
CA THR A 44 -1.72 -3.99 9.67
C THR A 44 -2.84 -3.30 10.44
N ARG A 45 -3.12 -2.03 10.13
CA ARG A 45 -4.22 -1.24 10.70
C ARG A 45 -4.62 -0.14 9.73
N ILE A 46 -5.91 0.14 9.65
CA ILE A 46 -6.44 1.26 8.84
C ILE A 46 -7.62 1.92 9.57
N HIS A 47 -7.62 3.25 9.57
CA HIS A 47 -8.67 4.09 10.12
C HIS A 47 -9.01 5.12 9.04
N PRO A 48 -9.91 4.78 8.10
CA PRO A 48 -10.35 5.73 7.10
C PRO A 48 -11.22 6.82 7.75
N SER A 49 -11.27 7.98 7.13
CA SER A 49 -12.29 9.00 7.41
C SER A 49 -13.69 8.49 7.08
N THR A 50 -14.72 9.14 7.60
CA THR A 50 -16.13 8.81 7.32
C THR A 50 -16.49 8.85 5.84
N ASP A 51 -15.82 9.71 5.05
CA ASP A 51 -15.98 9.79 3.60
C ASP A 51 -15.16 8.75 2.81
N LEU A 52 -14.35 7.93 3.50
CA LEU A 52 -13.45 6.90 2.96
C LEU A 52 -12.38 7.40 1.98
N LYS A 53 -12.12 8.72 1.91
CA LYS A 53 -11.16 9.30 0.95
C LYS A 53 -9.76 9.50 1.52
N HIS A 54 -9.61 9.50 2.84
CA HIS A 54 -8.36 9.78 3.56
C HIS A 54 -8.35 9.12 4.94
N GLY A 55 -7.35 9.40 5.78
CA GLY A 55 -7.26 8.83 7.14
C GLY A 55 -5.85 8.44 7.58
N LYS A 56 -5.74 7.35 8.33
CA LYS A 56 -4.47 6.78 8.81
C LYS A 56 -4.37 5.31 8.44
N VAL A 57 -3.28 4.94 7.77
CA VAL A 57 -2.97 3.53 7.45
C VAL A 57 -1.60 3.21 8.05
N PHE A 58 -1.46 2.02 8.62
CA PHE A 58 -0.21 1.51 9.19
C PHE A 58 0.13 0.15 8.60
N GLY A 59 1.41 -0.13 8.45
CA GLY A 59 1.87 -1.38 7.88
C GLY A 59 3.32 -1.71 8.18
N ARG A 60 3.73 -2.91 7.80
CA ARG A 60 5.13 -3.33 7.70
C ARG A 60 5.65 -2.96 6.33
N PHE A 61 6.83 -2.35 6.26
CA PHE A 61 7.41 -1.92 5.00
C PHE A 61 8.46 -2.91 4.54
N THR A 62 8.35 -3.36 3.29
CA THR A 62 9.44 -4.03 2.60
C THR A 62 9.92 -3.11 1.50
N PHE A 63 11.21 -2.76 1.52
CA PHE A 63 11.83 -1.96 0.47
C PHE A 63 12.99 -2.72 -0.13
N ARG A 64 12.90 -2.95 -1.44
CA ARG A 64 13.89 -3.70 -2.22
C ARG A 64 14.28 -5.02 -1.56
N GLY A 65 13.26 -5.81 -1.19
CA GLY A 65 13.43 -7.11 -0.53
C GLY A 65 13.81 -7.05 0.96
N LYS A 66 14.09 -5.88 1.53
CA LYS A 66 14.45 -5.73 2.95
C LYS A 66 13.25 -5.26 3.76
N MET A 67 12.86 -6.07 4.74
CA MET A 67 11.75 -5.78 5.64
C MET A 67 12.20 -4.88 6.79
N ASP A 68 11.41 -3.86 7.08
CA ASP A 68 11.54 -3.04 8.28
C ASP A 68 10.94 -3.78 9.49
N PRO A 69 11.65 -3.91 10.62
CA PRO A 69 11.16 -4.65 11.78
C PRO A 69 9.97 -3.97 12.48
N LYS A 70 9.72 -2.67 12.22
CA LYS A 70 8.68 -1.90 12.92
C LYS A 70 7.48 -1.65 12.02
N VAL A 71 6.29 -1.76 12.61
CA VAL A 71 5.06 -1.25 12.00
C VAL A 71 5.08 0.27 12.05
N LYS A 72 4.83 0.92 10.91
CA LYS A 72 4.88 2.38 10.77
C LYS A 72 3.64 2.90 10.08
N ARG A 73 3.38 4.21 10.21
CA ARG A 73 2.37 4.90 9.40
C ARG A 73 2.82 4.92 7.96
N ILE A 74 1.93 4.57 7.04
CA ILE A 74 2.19 4.64 5.61
C ILE A 74 2.16 6.11 5.18
N ASN A 75 3.23 6.56 4.53
CA ASN A 75 3.35 7.92 4.02
C ASN A 75 2.86 8.00 2.57
N GLY A 76 2.37 9.17 2.15
CA GLY A 76 1.97 9.40 0.75
C GLY A 76 0.73 8.63 0.32
N THR A 77 -0.16 8.23 1.24
CA THR A 77 -1.38 7.45 0.96
C THR A 77 -2.34 8.10 -0.02
N LEU A 78 -2.24 9.42 -0.22
CA LEU A 78 -3.08 10.18 -1.16
C LEU A 78 -2.49 10.30 -2.57
N LYS A 79 -1.24 9.87 -2.79
CA LYS A 79 -0.66 9.82 -4.14
C LYS A 79 -1.47 8.86 -5.01
N LYS A 80 -1.59 9.13 -6.30
CA LYS A 80 -2.42 8.35 -7.23
C LYS A 80 -1.55 7.36 -8.01
N ASP A 81 -0.82 6.53 -7.28
CA ASP A 81 0.08 5.52 -7.82
C ASP A 81 0.06 4.21 -7.02
N TRP A 82 -1.00 3.97 -6.24
CA TRP A 82 -1.13 2.79 -5.40
C TRP A 82 -1.87 1.66 -6.11
N SER A 83 -1.42 0.44 -5.91
CA SER A 83 -2.05 -0.79 -6.38
C SER A 83 -1.86 -1.92 -5.37
N PHE A 84 -2.62 -3.01 -5.48
CA PHE A 84 -2.28 -4.24 -4.80
C PHE A 84 -0.96 -4.79 -5.33
N PHE A 85 -0.18 -5.37 -4.43
CA PHE A 85 1.04 -6.08 -4.75
C PHE A 85 0.73 -7.57 -4.84
N GLU A 86 0.77 -8.11 -6.06
CA GLU A 86 0.67 -9.56 -6.31
C GLU A 86 2.09 -10.11 -6.38
N GLY A 87 2.53 -10.78 -5.32
CA GLY A 87 3.88 -11.33 -5.18
C GLY A 87 4.00 -12.73 -5.73
#